data_AF-A0A4Y7SC45-F1
#
_entry.id   AF-A0A4Y7SC45-F1
#
_cell.length_a   1.000
_cell.length_b   1.000
_cell.length_c   1.000
_cell.angle_alpha   90.00
_cell.angle_beta   90.00
_cell.angle_gamma   90.00
#
_symmetry.space_group_name_H-M   'P 1'
#
loop_
_entity.id
_entity.type
_entity.pdbx_description
1 polymer ?
#
loop_
_entity_poly.entity_id
_entity_poly.type
_entity_poly.pdbx_seq_one_letter_code
_entity_poly.pdbx_strand_id
1 'polypeptide(L)'
;MWTTKVLRQFQIAQNAAHPVLEKVIRAPYNKFLNTLFPVDTDFTVIPNFQEVNSTKGVEFVVTFEVFVESRPVLVLALKREADLAMNSKRASADYQLRN
;
A
#
# COMPACT_ATOMS: atom_id res chain seq x y z
N MET A 1 -1.96 5.61 17.71
CA MET A 1 -0.49 5.62 17.53
C MET A 1 -0.09 4.25 16.98
N TRP A 2 0.78 4.17 15.95
CA TRP A 2 1.20 2.87 15.39
C TRP A 2 2.12 2.10 16.35
N THR A 3 2.15 0.78 16.25
CA THR A 3 3.03 -0.05 17.09
C THR A 3 4.50 0.23 16.79
N THR A 4 5.38 0.07 17.79
CA THR A 4 6.83 0.23 17.64
C THR A 4 7.41 -0.67 16.54
N LYS A 5 6.84 -1.85 16.34
CA LYS A 5 7.22 -2.79 15.27
C LYS A 5 6.94 -2.23 13.87
N VAL A 6 5.80 -1.57 13.68
CA VAL A 6 5.45 -0.93 12.40
C VAL A 6 6.36 0.28 12.17
N LEU A 7 6.48 1.17 13.17
CA LEU A 7 7.32 2.37 13.07
C LEU A 7 8.79 2.04 12.75
N ARG A 8 9.35 1.02 13.40
CA ARG A 8 10.72 0.56 13.15
C ARG A 8 10.95 0.13 11.70
N GLN A 9 9.98 -0.54 11.07
CA GLN A 9 10.11 -0.96 9.67
C GLN A 9 10.13 0.24 8.72
N PHE A 10 9.27 1.24 8.96
CA PHE A 10 9.29 2.48 8.18
C PHE A 10 10.60 3.25 8.35
N GLN A 11 11.17 3.29 9.56
CA GLN A 11 12.50 3.90 9.79
C GLN A 11 13.63 3.19 9.05
N ILE A 12 13.63 1.84 9.04
CA ILE A 12 14.61 1.06 8.27
C ILE A 12 14.52 1.39 6.78
N ALA A 13 13.30 1.50 6.24
CA ALA A 13 13.09 1.85 4.83
C ALA A 13 13.58 3.28 4.49
N GLN A 14 13.36 4.26 5.38
CA GLN A 14 13.81 5.64 5.19
C GLN A 14 15.35 5.79 5.25
N ASN A 15 16.01 5.01 6.10
CA ASN A 15 17.46 5.11 6.31
C ASN A 15 18.29 4.40 5.23
N ALA A 16 17.66 3.60 4.37
CA ALA A 16 18.35 2.83 3.36
C ALA A 16 18.56 3.69 2.09
N ALA A 17 19.74 4.30 2.01
CA ALA A 17 20.14 5.19 0.93
C ALA A 17 20.52 4.41 -0.36
N HIS A 18 19.55 4.03 -1.21
CA HIS A 18 19.74 3.82 -2.68
C HIS A 18 18.43 3.36 -3.38
N PRO A 19 18.27 3.53 -4.71
CA PRO A 19 17.08 3.17 -5.50
C PRO A 19 16.84 1.65 -5.67
N VAL A 20 17.66 0.80 -5.06
CA VAL A 20 17.48 -0.68 -5.03
C VAL A 20 16.24 -1.08 -4.20
N LEU A 21 15.58 -0.11 -3.59
CA LEU A 21 14.64 -0.27 -2.49
C LEU A 21 13.16 -0.25 -2.84
N GLU A 22 12.71 -0.37 -4.10
CA GLU A 22 11.27 -0.57 -4.33
C GLU A 22 10.72 -1.77 -3.53
N LYS A 23 11.53 -2.83 -3.38
CA LYS A 23 11.19 -4.01 -2.55
C LYS A 23 11.19 -3.71 -1.05
N VAL A 24 12.06 -2.83 -0.58
CA VAL A 24 12.17 -2.49 0.85
C VAL A 24 11.17 -1.41 1.25
N ILE A 25 10.76 -0.52 0.35
CA ILE A 25 9.65 0.41 0.55
C ILE A 25 8.33 -0.37 0.70
N ARG A 26 8.18 -1.52 0.01
CA ARG A 26 7.01 -2.41 0.13
C ARG A 26 6.98 -3.21 1.44
N ALA A 27 8.14 -3.53 2.03
CA ALA A 27 8.24 -4.40 3.20
C ALA A 27 7.53 -3.88 4.47
N PRO A 28 7.60 -2.57 4.83
CA PRO A 28 6.83 -2.01 5.93
C PRO A 28 5.32 -2.19 5.78
N TYR A 29 4.81 -2.17 4.54
CA TYR A 29 3.38 -2.34 4.27
C TYR A 29 2.91 -3.76 4.56
N ASN A 30 3.74 -4.78 4.38
CA ASN A 30 3.41 -6.13 4.83
C ASN A 30 3.20 -6.17 6.34
N LYS A 31 4.08 -5.50 7.10
CA LYS A 31 3.97 -5.45 8.56
C LYS A 31 2.74 -4.67 9.01
N PHE A 32 2.44 -3.58 8.31
CA PHE A 32 1.26 -2.78 8.51
C PHE A 32 -0.02 -3.60 8.28
N LEU A 33 -0.15 -4.25 7.13
CA LEU A 33 -1.31 -5.07 6.78
C LEU A 33 -1.53 -6.19 7.81
N ASN A 34 -0.48 -6.94 8.17
CA ASN A 34 -0.58 -8.01 9.16
C ASN A 34 -0.81 -7.52 10.61
N THR A 35 -0.72 -6.21 10.86
CA THR A 35 -1.10 -5.62 12.15
C THR A 35 -2.59 -5.25 12.17
N LEU A 36 -3.14 -4.83 11.03
CA LEU A 36 -4.56 -4.48 10.89
C LEU A 36 -5.44 -5.71 10.67
N PHE A 37 -4.89 -6.72 10.00
CA PHE A 37 -5.56 -7.98 9.66
C PHE A 37 -4.73 -9.13 10.21
N PRO A 38 -4.99 -9.55 11.45
CA PRO A 38 -4.32 -10.68 12.07
C PRO A 38 -4.54 -11.99 11.29
N VAL A 39 -3.56 -12.89 11.31
CA VAL A 39 -3.57 -14.15 10.54
C VAL A 39 -4.70 -15.10 10.92
N ASP A 40 -5.28 -14.94 12.11
CA ASP A 40 -6.42 -15.68 12.64
C ASP A 40 -7.77 -15.09 12.23
N THR A 41 -7.79 -14.10 11.33
CA THR A 41 -9.02 -13.53 10.77
C THR A 41 -9.24 -13.96 9.32
N ASP A 42 -10.51 -14.06 8.91
CA ASP A 42 -10.90 -14.46 7.54
C ASP A 42 -10.81 -13.28 6.56
N PHE A 43 -9.58 -12.82 6.28
CA PHE A 43 -9.31 -11.80 5.30
C PHE A 43 -8.55 -12.34 4.08
N THR A 44 -8.81 -11.71 2.93
CA THR A 44 -8.08 -11.97 1.69
C THR A 44 -7.40 -10.69 1.23
N VAL A 45 -6.13 -10.78 0.83
CA VAL A 45 -5.40 -9.67 0.21
C VAL A 45 -5.19 -9.96 -1.27
N ILE A 46 -5.70 -9.09 -2.13
CA ILE A 46 -5.55 -9.18 -3.58
C ILE A 46 -4.54 -8.11 -4.04
N PRO A 47 -3.34 -8.51 -4.50
CA PRO A 47 -2.38 -7.59 -5.09
C PRO A 47 -2.75 -7.31 -6.55
N ASN A 48 -3.02 -6.04 -6.86
CA ASN A 48 -3.32 -5.55 -8.18
C ASN A 48 -2.13 -4.73 -8.71
N PHE A 49 -1.64 -5.11 -9.88
CA PHE A 49 -0.55 -4.43 -10.58
C PHE A 49 -1.12 -3.79 -11.84
N GLN A 50 -1.25 -2.47 -11.83
CA GLN A 50 -1.72 -1.73 -13.00
C GLN A 50 -0.54 -1.05 -13.69
N GLU A 51 -0.37 -1.37 -14.97
CA GLU A 51 0.51 -0.62 -15.85
C GLU A 51 -0.17 0.70 -16.20
N VAL A 52 0.49 1.81 -15.87
CA VAL A 52 0.08 3.15 -16.24
C VAL A 52 0.99 3.60 -17.35
N ASN A 53 0.42 3.74 -18.55
CA ASN A 53 1.11 4.33 -19.69
C ASN A 53 1.42 5.80 -19.38
N SER A 54 2.63 6.06 -18.91
CA SER A 54 3.12 7.42 -18.72
C SER A 54 3.89 7.85 -19.97
N THR A 55 3.88 9.15 -20.27
CA THR A 55 4.70 9.74 -21.34
C THR A 55 6.21 9.63 -21.07
N LYS A 56 6.63 9.15 -19.90
CA LYS A 56 8.03 9.02 -19.46
C LYS A 56 8.50 7.57 -19.27
N GLY A 57 7.67 6.58 -19.61
CA GLY A 57 7.99 5.16 -19.49
C GLY A 57 6.86 4.34 -18.86
N VAL A 58 7.11 3.03 -18.70
CA VAL A 58 6.20 2.09 -18.05
C VAL A 58 6.22 2.33 -16.54
N GLU A 59 5.11 2.80 -15.98
CA GLU A 59 4.93 2.97 -14.53
C GLU A 59 3.96 1.90 -14.01
N PHE A 60 4.30 1.27 -12.89
CA PHE A 60 3.41 0.30 -12.26
C PHE A 60 2.85 0.87 -10.96
N VAL A 61 1.53 0.99 -10.88
CA VAL A 61 0.83 1.24 -9.62
C VAL A 61 0.51 -0.10 -8.98
N VAL A 62 0.87 -0.23 -7.71
CA VAL A 62 0.62 -1.45 -6.93
C VAL A 62 -0.45 -1.11 -5.92
N THR A 63 -1.56 -1.82 -5.98
CA THR A 63 -2.68 -1.69 -5.04
C THR A 63 -2.90 -3.01 -4.33
N PHE A 64 -3.08 -2.98 -3.01
CA PHE A 64 -3.55 -4.13 -2.24
C PHE A 64 -4.99 -3.87 -1.83
N GLU A 65 -5.89 -4.74 -2.26
CA GLU A 65 -7.28 -4.72 -1.83
C GLU A 65 -7.49 -5.80 -0.78
N VAL A 66 -8.00 -5.40 0.38
CA VAL A 66 -8.27 -6.30 1.49
C VAL A 66 -9.76 -6.50 1.60
N PHE A 67 -10.16 -7.76 1.62
CA PHE A 67 -11.55 -8.19 1.75
C PHE A 67 -11.75 -8.97 3.05
N VAL A 68 -12.90 -8.78 3.69
CA VAL A 68 -13.41 -9.61 4.79
C VAL A 68 -14.82 -10.04 4.40
N GLU A 69 -15.12 -11.34 4.41
CA GLU A 69 -16.42 -11.89 3.97
C GLU A 69 -16.87 -11.36 2.59
N SER A 70 -15.94 -11.28 1.63
CA SER A 70 -16.16 -10.73 0.28
C SER A 70 -16.53 -9.26 0.21
N ARG A 71 -16.39 -8.49 1.30
CA ARG A 71 -16.56 -7.03 1.32
C ARG A 71 -15.20 -6.34 1.36
N PRO A 72 -14.95 -5.34 0.49
CA PRO A 72 -13.69 -4.60 0.53
C PRO A 72 -13.68 -3.72 1.78
N VAL A 73 -12.61 -3.81 2.57
CA VAL A 73 -12.46 -3.08 3.84
C VAL A 73 -11.26 -2.15 3.86
N LEU A 74 -10.27 -2.39 3.00
CA LEU A 74 -9.11 -1.52 2.84
C LEU A 74 -8.58 -1.58 1.41
N VAL A 75 -8.22 -0.43 0.85
CA VAL A 75 -7.43 -0.34 -0.38
C VAL A 75 -6.15 0.42 -0.06
N LEU A 76 -5.00 -0.23 -0.26
CA LEU A 76 -3.68 0.35 -0.06
C LEU A 76 -2.98 0.53 -1.41
N ALA A 77 -2.91 1.78 -1.88
CA ALA A 77 -2.17 2.13 -3.08
C ALA A 77 -0.73 2.53 -2.73
N LEU A 78 0.25 1.82 -3.28
CA LEU A 78 1.65 2.18 -3.21
C LEU A 78 2.02 3.01 -4.43
N LYS A 79 2.54 4.20 -4.16
CA LYS A 79 3.02 5.16 -5.15
C LYS A 79 4.48 5.49 -4.89
N ARG A 80 5.24 5.86 -5.93
CA ARG A 80 6.58 6.41 -5.73
C ARG A 80 6.45 7.81 -5.13
N GLU A 81 7.48 8.26 -4.44
CA GLU A 81 7.48 9.60 -3.83
C GLU A 81 7.23 10.70 -4.85
N ALA A 82 7.78 10.58 -6.06
CA ALA A 82 7.55 11.51 -7.17
C ALA A 82 6.05 11.62 -7.56
N ASP A 83 5.28 10.56 -7.33
CA ASP A 83 3.85 10.48 -7.68
C ASP A 83 2.94 10.94 -6.51
N LEU A 84 3.51 11.19 -5.32
CA LEU A 84 2.78 11.74 -4.16
C LEU A 84 2.41 13.21 -4.33
N ALA A 85 3.08 13.93 -5.23
CA ALA A 85 2.72 15.29 -5.61
C ALA A 85 1.40 15.35 -6.41
N MET A 86 0.88 14.21 -6.90
CA MET A 86 -0.43 14.17 -7.55
C MET A 86 -1.57 14.15 -6.52
N ASN A 87 -2.62 14.92 -6.80
CA ASN A 87 -3.82 15.03 -5.98
C ASN A 87 -4.34 13.66 -5.52
N SER A 88 -4.45 13.48 -4.20
CA SER A 88 -4.96 12.25 -3.60
C SER A 88 -6.42 12.01 -4.00
N LYS A 89 -6.73 10.81 -4.52
CA LYS A 89 -8.11 10.37 -4.84
C LYS A 89 -8.83 9.76 -3.64
N ARG A 90 -8.37 10.04 -2.41
CA ARG A 90 -8.89 9.44 -1.17
C ARG A 90 -10.41 9.53 -1.05
N ALA A 91 -11.01 10.68 -1.32
CA ALA A 91 -12.47 10.86 -1.22
C ALA A 91 -13.25 9.90 -2.13
N SER A 92 -12.73 9.61 -3.33
CA SER A 92 -13.35 8.67 -4.26
C SER A 92 -13.21 7.22 -3.79
N ALA A 93 -12.07 6.86 -3.21
CA ALA A 93 -11.85 5.53 -2.63
C ALA A 93 -12.76 5.30 -1.42
N ASP A 94 -12.89 6.29 -0.53
CA ASP A 94 -13.78 6.22 0.63
C ASP A 94 -15.25 6.09 0.21
N TYR A 95 -15.68 6.73 -0.90
CA TYR A 95 -17.02 6.56 -1.46
C TYR A 95 -17.24 5.13 -2.00
N GLN A 96 -16.27 4.56 -2.70
CA GLN A 96 -16.35 3.19 -3.22
C GLN A 96 -16.34 2.13 -2.13
N LEU A 97 -15.70 2.38 -0.99
CA LEU A 97 -15.71 1.46 0.15
C LEU A 97 -17.01 1.52 0.97
N ARG A 98 -17.77 2.62 0.87
CA ARG A 98 -18.99 2.84 1.64
C ARG A 98 -20.27 2.41 0.92
N ASN A 99 -20.20 2.22 -0.40
CA ASN A 99 -21.31 1.79 -1.26
C ASN A 99 -21.08 0.36 -1.76
#